data_AF-A0A7S4HHA9-F1
#
_entry.id   AF-A0A7S4HHA9-F1
#
_cell.length_a   1.000
_cell.length_b   1.000
_cell.length_c   1.000
_cell.angle_alpha   90.00
_cell.angle_beta   90.00
_cell.angle_gamma   90.00
#
_symmetry.space_group_name_H-M   'P 1'
#
loop_
_entity.id
_entity.type
_entity.pdbx_description
1 polymer ?
#
loop_
_entity_poly.entity_id
_entity_poly.type
_entity_poly.pdbx_seq_one_letter_code
_entity_poly.pdbx_strand_id
1 'polypeptide(L)'
;VAVGHVLLAGFMSATIVTSTHQTEELFEDVQHDWVRAQLLSTRNAATTNPFSEWLWGGMQYQLEHHLFPTMPRYRYRLLQPILRKFCAENGQEYRIDGEFALLARNWKMLRDVALAPPRNDAPPTRSD
;
A
#
# COMPACT_ATOMS: atom_id res chain seq x y z
N VAL A 1 24.96 -15.39 11.91
CA VAL A 1 23.51 -15.63 12.01
C VAL A 1 22.72 -14.32 12.15
N ALA A 2 23.10 -13.40 13.04
CA ALA A 2 22.35 -12.15 13.27
C ALA A 2 22.21 -11.24 12.03
N VAL A 3 23.30 -10.94 11.32
CA VAL A 3 23.26 -10.00 10.16
C VAL A 3 22.38 -10.52 9.03
N GLY A 4 22.47 -11.82 8.70
CA GLY A 4 21.66 -12.42 7.64
C GLY A 4 20.16 -12.37 7.94
N HIS A 5 19.76 -12.62 9.19
CA HIS A 5 18.36 -12.51 9.59
C HIS A 5 17.85 -11.06 9.51
N VAL A 6 18.67 -10.08 9.94
CA VAL A 6 18.29 -8.67 9.93
C VAL A 6 18.08 -8.18 8.50
N LEU A 7 19.01 -8.50 7.60
CA LEU A 7 18.90 -8.12 6.19
C LEU A 7 17.70 -8.78 5.52
N LEU A 8 17.46 -10.07 5.77
CA LEU A 8 16.32 -10.78 5.19
C LEU A 8 14.99 -10.25 5.71
N ALA A 9 14.84 -10.08 7.03
CA ALA A 9 13.62 -9.56 7.63
C ALA A 9 13.33 -8.13 7.20
N GLY A 10 14.38 -7.29 7.11
CA GLY A 10 14.29 -5.93 6.60
C GLY A 10 13.85 -5.88 5.14
N PHE A 11 14.48 -6.69 4.28
CA PHE A 11 14.13 -6.78 2.86
C PHE A 11 12.68 -7.24 2.64
N MET A 12 12.26 -8.28 3.37
CA MET A 12 10.89 -8.81 3.30
C MET A 12 9.87 -7.76 3.74
N SER A 13 10.12 -7.09 4.87
CA SER A 13 9.25 -6.04 5.39
C SER A 13 9.17 -4.87 4.41
N ALA A 14 10.33 -4.41 3.90
CA ALA A 14 10.38 -3.33 2.92
C ALA A 14 9.54 -3.69 1.68
N THR A 15 9.71 -4.89 1.14
CA THR A 15 9.01 -5.32 -0.09
C THR A 15 7.50 -5.45 0.12
N ILE A 16 7.06 -6.06 1.22
CA ILE A 16 5.63 -6.26 1.52
C ILE A 16 4.92 -4.93 1.80
N VAL A 17 5.55 -4.04 2.58
CA VAL A 17 4.95 -2.76 2.95
C VAL A 17 4.96 -1.76 1.79
N THR A 18 6.08 -1.63 1.08
CA THR A 18 6.16 -0.65 -0.03
C THR A 18 5.16 -0.98 -1.14
N SER A 19 4.93 -2.25 -1.41
CA SER A 19 4.00 -2.68 -2.46
C SER A 19 2.56 -2.23 -2.25
N THR A 20 2.09 -2.03 -1.01
CA THR A 20 0.72 -1.58 -0.72
C THR A 20 0.60 -0.07 -0.53
N HIS A 21 1.72 0.65 -0.46
CA HIS A 21 1.78 2.09 -0.14
C HIS A 21 2.36 2.97 -1.25
N GLN A 22 3.16 2.41 -2.15
CA GLN A 22 3.90 3.20 -3.13
C GLN A 22 3.40 3.00 -4.57
N THR A 23 2.42 2.12 -4.81
CA THR A 23 1.90 1.89 -6.16
C THR A 23 0.89 2.93 -6.63
N GLU A 24 0.51 3.88 -5.77
CA GLU A 24 -0.57 4.82 -6.03
C GLU A 24 -0.06 6.25 -6.32
N GLU A 25 -0.95 7.07 -6.86
CA GLU A 25 -0.64 8.44 -7.28
C GLU A 25 -0.20 9.31 -6.10
N LEU A 26 0.87 10.08 -6.32
CA LEU A 26 1.27 11.18 -5.44
C LEU A 26 0.37 12.37 -5.72
N PHE A 27 -0.40 12.81 -4.73
CA PHE A 27 -1.20 14.03 -4.87
C PHE A 27 -0.28 15.24 -4.88
N GLU A 28 -0.27 16.01 -5.96
CA GLU A 28 0.53 17.23 -6.06
C GLU A 28 -0.26 18.44 -5.57
N ASP A 29 -1.47 18.66 -6.12
CA ASP A 29 -2.18 19.94 -5.95
C ASP A 29 -3.57 19.83 -5.31
N VAL A 30 -4.09 18.62 -5.09
CA VAL A 30 -5.45 18.40 -4.60
C VAL A 30 -5.45 17.80 -3.20
N GLN A 31 -5.99 18.56 -2.25
CA GLN A 31 -6.28 18.07 -0.90
C GLN A 31 -7.66 17.38 -0.91
N HIS A 32 -7.65 16.05 -0.96
CA HIS A 32 -8.86 15.25 -0.79
C HIS A 32 -9.31 15.21 0.67
N ASP A 33 -10.60 14.95 0.92
CA ASP A 33 -11.05 14.58 2.26
C ASP A 33 -10.31 13.33 2.73
N TRP A 34 -10.22 13.16 4.05
CA TRP A 34 -9.39 12.11 4.63
C TRP A 34 -9.74 10.71 4.13
N VAL A 35 -11.04 10.37 4.00
CA VAL A 35 -11.47 9.04 3.56
C VAL A 35 -11.06 8.81 2.11
N ARG A 36 -11.34 9.79 1.23
CA ARG A 36 -10.97 9.72 -0.18
C ARG A 36 -9.45 9.67 -0.37
N ALA A 37 -8.69 10.43 0.43
CA ALA A 37 -7.24 10.37 0.40
C ALA A 37 -6.73 8.96 0.72
N GLN A 38 -7.30 8.27 1.72
CA GLN A 38 -6.92 6.88 2.01
C GLN A 38 -7.32 5.92 0.89
N LEU A 39 -8.51 6.07 0.30
CA LEU A 39 -8.96 5.22 -0.82
C LEU A 39 -8.06 5.35 -2.06
N LEU A 40 -7.57 6.57 -2.31
CA LEU A 40 -6.74 6.86 -3.49
C LEU A 40 -5.25 6.58 -3.27
N SER A 41 -4.76 6.63 -2.03
CA SER A 41 -3.33 6.42 -1.71
C SER A 41 -3.00 5.02 -1.21
N THR A 42 -3.98 4.13 -1.10
CA THR A 42 -3.76 2.76 -0.64
C THR A 42 -4.29 1.73 -1.63
N ARG A 43 -3.63 0.58 -1.68
CA ARG A 43 -4.08 -0.59 -2.42
C ARG A 43 -3.85 -1.83 -1.58
N ASN A 44 -4.89 -2.66 -1.49
CA ASN A 44 -4.83 -3.93 -0.77
C ASN A 44 -4.25 -5.05 -1.65
N ALA A 45 -3.82 -6.14 -1.00
CA ALA A 45 -3.35 -7.34 -1.67
C ALA A 45 -4.35 -8.49 -1.50
N ALA A 46 -4.67 -9.20 -2.58
CA ALA A 46 -5.36 -10.48 -2.55
C ALA A 46 -4.30 -11.59 -2.49
N THR A 47 -4.20 -12.23 -1.33
CA THR A 47 -3.31 -13.35 -1.05
C THR A 47 -3.84 -14.64 -1.65
N THR A 48 -2.97 -15.49 -2.19
CA THR A 48 -3.40 -16.70 -2.93
C THR A 48 -3.68 -17.91 -2.04
N ASN A 49 -3.10 -17.98 -0.84
CA ASN A 49 -3.17 -19.14 0.03
C ASN A 49 -2.83 -18.78 1.51
N PRO A 50 -3.05 -19.70 2.48
CA PRO A 50 -2.78 -19.41 3.90
C PRO A 50 -1.33 -19.09 4.24
N PHE A 51 -0.36 -19.64 3.50
CA PHE A 51 1.05 -19.29 3.68
C PHE A 51 1.32 -17.86 3.24
N SER A 52 0.73 -17.43 2.13
CA SER A 52 0.75 -16.03 1.70
C SER A 52 0.06 -15.13 2.74
N GLU A 53 -1.12 -15.48 3.25
CA GLU A 53 -1.78 -14.70 4.32
C GLU A 53 -0.87 -14.53 5.55
N TRP A 54 -0.16 -15.59 5.95
CA TRP A 54 0.83 -15.54 7.03
C TRP A 54 2.03 -14.65 6.67
N LEU A 55 2.56 -14.77 5.45
CA LEU A 55 3.71 -14.03 4.97
C LEU A 55 3.45 -12.52 4.93
N TRP A 56 2.27 -12.12 4.43
CA TRP A 56 1.82 -10.73 4.39
C TRP A 56 1.54 -10.17 5.80
N GLY A 57 1.26 -11.02 6.79
CA GLY A 57 1.24 -10.64 8.20
C GLY A 57 0.20 -9.58 8.58
N GLY A 58 -0.86 -9.43 7.78
CA GLY A 58 -1.89 -8.40 7.94
C GLY A 58 -1.66 -7.14 7.08
N MET A 59 -0.52 -7.02 6.41
CA MET A 59 -0.22 -5.88 5.53
C MET A 59 -1.01 -5.90 4.22
N GLN A 60 -1.74 -6.98 3.93
CA GLN A 60 -2.65 -7.06 2.79
C GLN A 60 -3.92 -6.20 2.94
N TYR A 61 -4.17 -5.66 4.14
CA TYR A 61 -5.36 -4.87 4.52
C TYR A 61 -4.98 -3.42 4.89
N GLN A 62 -4.25 -2.72 4.03
CA GLN A 62 -3.81 -1.35 4.32
C GLN A 62 -4.96 -0.35 4.41
N LEU A 63 -5.94 -0.45 3.50
CA LEU A 63 -7.07 0.48 3.53
C LEU A 63 -7.83 0.37 4.86
N GLU A 64 -8.06 -0.85 5.34
CA GLU A 64 -8.67 -1.11 6.65
C GLU A 64 -7.82 -0.54 7.78
N HIS A 65 -6.50 -0.71 7.72
CA HIS A 65 -5.59 -0.16 8.73
C HIS A 65 -5.60 1.36 8.77
N HIS A 66 -5.62 2.02 7.61
CA HIS A 66 -5.62 3.47 7.53
C HIS A 66 -6.94 4.08 7.97
N LEU A 67 -8.05 3.45 7.62
CA LEU A 67 -9.37 3.92 8.03
C LEU A 67 -9.67 3.60 9.51
N PHE A 68 -9.14 2.50 10.05
CA PHE A 68 -9.43 2.02 11.41
C PHE A 68 -8.16 1.53 12.12
N PRO A 69 -7.17 2.41 12.39
CA PRO A 69 -5.86 2.00 12.88
C PRO A 69 -5.88 1.37 14.28
N THR A 70 -6.93 1.63 15.06
CA THR A 70 -7.14 1.06 16.41
C THR A 70 -7.85 -0.30 16.38
N MET A 71 -8.39 -0.73 15.23
CA MET A 71 -9.06 -2.02 15.11
C MET A 71 -8.01 -3.15 15.09
N PRO A 72 -8.24 -4.26 15.82
CA PRO A 72 -7.34 -5.40 15.78
C PRO A 72 -7.23 -6.01 14.38
N ARG A 73 -6.00 -6.27 13.91
CA ARG A 73 -5.72 -6.75 12.54
C ARG A 73 -6.52 -7.98 12.10
N TYR A 74 -6.79 -8.92 13.02
CA TYR A 74 -7.57 -10.13 12.70
C TYR A 74 -9.03 -9.83 12.34
N ARG A 75 -9.54 -8.63 12.61
CA ARG A 75 -10.88 -8.19 12.23
C ARG A 75 -10.94 -7.55 10.84
N TYR A 76 -9.82 -7.19 10.23
CA TYR A 76 -9.80 -6.53 8.92
C TYR A 76 -10.46 -7.37 7.82
N ARG A 77 -10.32 -8.70 7.88
CA ARG A 77 -11.02 -9.62 6.96
C ARG A 77 -12.55 -9.46 7.00
N LEU A 78 -13.11 -9.15 8.17
CA LEU A 78 -14.55 -8.90 8.34
C LEU A 78 -14.94 -7.50 7.90
N LEU A 79 -14.03 -6.53 7.99
CA LEU A 79 -14.25 -5.15 7.58
C LEU A 79 -14.19 -4.98 6.05
N GLN A 80 -13.33 -5.73 5.36
CA GLN A 80 -13.17 -5.68 3.91
C GLN A 80 -14.50 -5.70 3.12
N PRO A 81 -15.43 -6.67 3.31
CA PRO A 81 -16.69 -6.67 2.57
C PRO A 81 -17.58 -5.45 2.88
N ILE A 82 -17.50 -4.90 4.09
CA ILE A 82 -18.23 -3.69 4.49
C ILE A 82 -17.68 -2.47 3.74
N LEU A 83 -16.35 -2.33 3.69
CA LEU A 83 -15.70 -1.24 2.94
C LEU A 83 -15.92 -1.34 1.43
N ARG A 84 -15.88 -2.55 0.86
CA ARG A 84 -16.22 -2.77 -0.56
C ARG A 84 -17.63 -2.30 -0.88
N LYS A 85 -18.60 -2.65 -0.03
CA LYS A 85 -19.99 -2.19 -0.17
C LYS A 85 -20.09 -0.66 -0.05
N PHE A 86 -19.47 -0.07 0.97
CA PHE A 86 -19.42 1.38 1.14
C PHE A 86 -18.84 2.09 -0.08
N CYS A 87 -17.74 1.59 -0.64
CA CYS A 87 -17.14 2.15 -1.85
C CYS A 87 -18.11 2.10 -3.04
N ALA A 88 -18.75 0.95 -3.27
CA ALA A 88 -19.73 0.78 -4.35
C ALA A 88 -20.94 1.73 -4.21
N GLU A 89 -21.47 1.91 -3.00
CA GLU A 89 -22.59 2.82 -2.72
C GLU A 89 -22.23 4.30 -2.92
N ASN A 90 -20.94 4.66 -2.81
CA ASN A 90 -20.44 6.03 -2.93
C ASN A 90 -19.68 6.29 -4.25
N GLY A 91 -19.78 5.38 -5.22
CA GLY A 91 -19.09 5.51 -6.51
C GLY A 91 -17.56 5.59 -6.39
N GLN A 92 -16.98 4.98 -5.35
CA GLN A 92 -15.53 4.88 -5.14
C GLN A 92 -15.02 3.49 -5.54
N GLU A 93 -13.77 3.42 -5.98
CA GLU A 93 -13.08 2.16 -6.25
C GLU A 93 -12.49 1.59 -4.97
N TYR A 94 -12.79 0.32 -4.66
CA TYR A 94 -12.03 -0.44 -3.67
C TYR A 94 -10.84 -1.11 -4.36
N ARG A 95 -9.64 -0.56 -4.18
CA ARG A 95 -8.42 -0.99 -4.88
C ARG A 95 -7.80 -2.23 -4.23
N ILE A 96 -7.72 -3.31 -4.99
CA ILE A 96 -7.09 -4.57 -4.57
C ILE A 96 -6.54 -5.32 -5.78
N ASP A 97 -5.27 -5.73 -5.71
CA ASP A 97 -4.61 -6.51 -6.75
C ASP A 97 -4.18 -7.88 -6.19
N GLY A 98 -4.00 -8.87 -7.06
CA GLY A 98 -3.32 -10.11 -6.67
C GLY A 98 -1.90 -9.83 -6.20
N GLU A 99 -1.43 -10.50 -5.15
CA GLU A 99 -0.14 -10.23 -4.51
C GLU A 99 1.05 -10.12 -5.49
N PHE A 100 1.13 -10.98 -6.49
CA PHE A 100 2.20 -10.96 -7.49
C PHE A 100 2.06 -9.81 -8.48
N ALA A 101 0.82 -9.45 -8.84
CA ALA A 101 0.56 -8.29 -9.70
C ALA A 101 0.94 -7.00 -8.97
N LEU A 102 0.69 -6.92 -7.66
CA LEU A 102 1.06 -5.79 -6.83
C LEU A 102 2.58 -5.63 -6.71
N LEU A 103 3.31 -6.74 -6.51
CA LEU A 103 4.78 -6.75 -6.52
C LEU A 103 5.33 -6.26 -7.88
N ALA A 104 4.77 -6.76 -8.98
CA ALA A 104 5.17 -6.35 -10.33
C ALA A 104 4.89 -4.86 -10.61
N ARG A 105 3.74 -4.36 -10.13
CA ARG A 105 3.38 -2.94 -10.21
C ARG A 105 4.34 -2.06 -9.42
N ASN A 106 4.68 -2.45 -8.19
CA ASN A 106 5.63 -1.73 -7.36
C ASN A 106 7.01 -1.65 -8.03
N TRP A 107 7.51 -2.78 -8.56
CA TRP A 107 8.74 -2.80 -9.34
C TRP A 107 8.69 -1.86 -10.54
N LYS A 108 7.59 -1.90 -11.31
CA LYS A 108 7.41 -1.02 -12.46
C LYS A 108 7.43 0.45 -12.04
N MET A 109 6.68 0.83 -11.01
CA MET A 109 6.68 2.20 -10.49
C MET A 109 8.10 2.63 -10.10
N LEU A 110 8.81 1.83 -9.30
CA LEU A 110 10.17 2.16 -8.86
C LEU A 110 11.13 2.31 -10.05
N ARG A 111 11.00 1.45 -11.06
CA ARG A 111 11.76 1.55 -12.30
C ARG A 111 11.43 2.84 -13.07
N ASP A 112 10.14 3.18 -13.20
CA ASP A 112 9.69 4.35 -13.93
C ASP A 112 10.19 5.64 -13.24
N VAL A 113 10.14 5.69 -11.90
CA VAL A 113 10.71 6.78 -11.10
C VAL A 113 12.23 6.87 -11.26
N ALA A 114 12.94 5.74 -11.24
CA ALA A 114 14.39 5.71 -11.40
C ALA A 114 14.87 6.16 -12.80
N LEU A 115 14.03 6.01 -13.83
CA LEU A 115 14.33 6.40 -15.20
C LEU A 115 13.77 7.78 -15.58
N ALA A 116 12.93 8.38 -14.73
CA ALA A 116 12.35 9.69 -14.98
C ALA A 116 13.44 10.79 -14.96
N PRO A 117 13.31 11.84 -15.79
CA PRO A 117 14.20 12.99 -15.71
C PRO A 117 14.06 13.68 -14.35
N PRO A 118 15.13 14.33 -13.86
CA PRO A 118 15.06 15.07 -12.60
C PRO A 118 14.02 16.19 -12.70
N ARG A 119 13.19 16.32 -11.65
CA ARG A 119 12.30 17.48 -11.48
C ARG A 119 13.13 18.66 -11.02
N ASN A 120 13.46 19.54 -11.96
CA ASN A 120 14.23 20.77 -11.68
C ASN A 120 13.43 21.80 -10.86
N ASP A 121 12.12 21.61 -10.74
CA ASP A 121 11.18 22.40 -9.96
C ASP A 121 10.87 21.80 -8.58
N ALA A 122 11.48 20.66 -8.23
CA ALA A 122 11.23 20.02 -6.94
C ALA A 122 11.73 20.91 -5.80
N PRO A 123 10.96 21.03 -4.69
CA PRO A 123 11.42 21.75 -3.52
C PRO A 123 12.69 21.11 -2.96
N PRO A 124 13.63 21.90 -2.40
CA PRO A 124 14.85 21.37 -1.82
C PRO A 124 14.50 20.36 -0.73
N THR A 125 15.15 19.20 -0.75
CA THR A 125 14.94 18.11 0.24
C THR A 125 15.38 18.48 1.65
N ARG A 126 16.10 19.60 1.80
CA ARG A 126 16.53 20.15 3.07
C ARG A 126 16.10 21.61 3.13
N SER A 127 15.28 21.95 4.11
CA SER A 127 15.10 23.34 4.51
C SER A 127 16.41 23.82 5.15
N ASP A 128 17.01 24.82 4.56
CA ASP A 128 18.05 25.67 5.13
C ASP A 128 17.62 26.33 6.45
#